data_AF-A0A3C1UEU7-F1
#
_entry.id   AF-A0A3C1UEU7-F1
#
_cell.length_a   1.000
_cell.length_b   1.000
_cell.length_c   1.000
_cell.angle_alpha   90.00
_cell.angle_beta   90.00
_cell.angle_gamma   90.00
#
_symmetry.space_group_name_H-M   'P 1'
#
loop_
_entity.id
_entity.type
_entity.pdbx_description
1 polymer ?
#
loop_
_entity_poly.entity_id
_entity_poly.type
_entity_poly.pdbx_seq_one_letter_code
_entity_poly.pdbx_strand_id
1 'polypeptide(L)'
;DAKVARKFGAVGIGLCRTEHMFFEGDRIKAMREMIIADTVERRRMALAKLLPLQRGDFEGMFEAMDGYDVTIRLLDPPLHEFVPHQLETMRELANETGMALDQIKQICSSLEEFNPMLGHRGCRLGNTYPEITEMQARAIIEAALNVKARGIDVHPKIMVPLVGVKEEIKRQADIINNTAKQVFEERGATVA
;
A
#
# COMPACT_ATOMS: atom_id res chain seq x y z
N ASP A 1 -4.95 -12.39 12.55
CA ASP A 1 -5.73 -13.23 11.61
C ASP A 1 -4.96 -14.37 10.99
N ALA A 2 -3.83 -14.12 10.32
CA ALA A 2 -3.04 -15.18 9.66
C ALA A 2 -2.74 -16.40 10.56
N LYS A 3 -2.23 -16.17 11.79
CA LYS A 3 -1.97 -17.25 12.76
C LYS A 3 -3.23 -18.06 13.12
N VAL A 4 -4.39 -17.40 13.19
CA VAL A 4 -5.68 -18.05 13.49
C VAL A 4 -6.11 -18.90 12.30
N ALA A 5 -6.06 -18.36 11.09
CA ALA A 5 -6.39 -19.10 9.87
C ALA A 5 -5.54 -20.37 9.74
N ARG A 6 -4.23 -20.29 10.00
CA ARG A 6 -3.33 -21.46 9.98
C ARG A 6 -3.73 -22.51 11.03
N LYS A 7 -4.10 -22.09 12.25
CA LYS A 7 -4.60 -23.02 13.30
C LYS A 7 -5.84 -23.79 12.87
N PHE A 8 -6.67 -23.21 12.01
CA PHE A 8 -7.85 -23.85 11.44
C PHE A 8 -7.58 -24.61 10.12
N GLY A 9 -6.31 -24.78 9.73
CA GLY A 9 -5.92 -25.58 8.57
C GLY A 9 -5.85 -24.81 7.25
N ALA A 10 -5.82 -23.47 7.27
CA ALA A 10 -5.58 -22.69 6.06
C ALA A 10 -4.17 -22.99 5.49
N VAL A 11 -4.11 -23.19 4.17
CA VAL A 11 -2.89 -23.54 3.42
C VAL A 11 -2.31 -22.34 2.66
N GLY A 12 -2.39 -21.16 3.27
CA GLY A 12 -1.95 -19.89 2.70
C GLY A 12 -3.00 -18.80 2.79
N ILE A 13 -2.68 -17.64 2.21
CA ILE A 13 -3.55 -16.46 2.14
C ILE A 13 -3.85 -16.19 0.67
N GLY A 14 -5.11 -16.40 0.27
CA GLY A 14 -5.58 -16.08 -1.09
C GLY A 14 -5.84 -14.59 -1.32
N LEU A 15 -6.02 -13.80 -0.26
CA LEU A 15 -6.24 -12.36 -0.33
C LEU A 15 -5.89 -11.66 0.99
N CYS A 16 -4.79 -10.91 1.00
CA CYS A 16 -4.48 -9.88 1.97
C CYS A 16 -4.84 -8.52 1.38
N ARG A 17 -5.67 -7.75 2.10
CA ARG A 17 -6.10 -6.41 1.72
C ARG A 17 -5.21 -5.37 2.40
N THR A 18 -4.46 -4.61 1.62
CA THR A 18 -3.49 -3.65 2.17
C THR A 18 -4.14 -2.39 2.72
N GLU A 19 -5.32 -2.02 2.24
CA GLU A 19 -6.06 -0.85 2.68
C GLU A 19 -6.36 -0.84 4.19
N HIS A 20 -6.66 -2.01 4.78
CA HIS A 20 -6.92 -2.12 6.21
C HIS A 20 -5.68 -1.81 7.05
N MET A 21 -4.49 -1.92 6.47
CA MET A 21 -3.22 -1.64 7.12
C MET A 21 -2.94 -0.13 7.26
N PHE A 22 -3.76 0.74 6.66
CA PHE A 22 -3.55 2.19 6.66
C PHE A 22 -4.53 2.99 7.54
N PHE A 23 -5.62 2.38 8.02
CA PHE A 23 -6.68 3.10 8.75
C PHE A 23 -6.36 3.41 10.22
N GLU A 24 -5.32 2.81 10.79
CA GLU A 24 -5.05 2.89 12.23
C GLU A 24 -3.92 3.88 12.60
N GLY A 25 -4.17 4.70 13.62
CA GLY A 25 -3.14 5.48 14.33
C GLY A 25 -2.31 6.43 13.44
N ASP A 26 -0.98 6.36 13.54
CA ASP A 26 -0.09 7.24 12.78
C ASP A 26 -0.09 6.95 11.27
N ARG A 27 -0.64 5.81 10.85
CA ARG A 27 -0.69 5.39 9.44
C ARG A 27 -1.68 6.21 8.65
N ILE A 28 -2.83 6.52 9.23
CA ILE A 28 -3.83 7.36 8.57
C ILE A 28 -3.31 8.77 8.35
N LYS A 29 -2.44 9.27 9.25
CA LYS A 29 -1.80 10.59 9.11
C LYS A 29 -0.85 10.61 7.91
N ALA A 30 0.07 9.65 7.83
CA ALA A 30 0.99 9.54 6.70
C ALA A 30 0.25 9.29 5.37
N MET A 31 -0.86 8.54 5.38
CA MET A 31 -1.72 8.37 4.21
C MET A 31 -2.38 9.69 3.78
N ARG A 32 -2.89 10.48 4.72
CA ARG A 32 -3.47 11.81 4.43
C ARG A 32 -2.43 12.78 3.90
N GLU A 33 -1.24 12.82 4.47
CA GLU A 33 -0.12 13.61 3.96
C GLU A 33 0.24 13.23 2.51
N MET A 34 0.22 11.93 2.19
CA MET A 34 0.45 11.43 0.84
C MET A 34 -0.62 11.94 -0.14
N ILE A 35 -1.88 11.93 0.27
CA ILE A 35 -3.02 12.33 -0.56
C ILE A 35 -3.02 13.83 -0.88
N ILE A 36 -2.72 14.68 0.11
CA ILE A 36 -2.72 16.14 -0.06
C ILE A 36 -1.44 16.66 -0.70
N ALA A 37 -0.43 15.81 -0.92
CA ALA A 37 0.83 16.20 -1.53
C ALA A 37 0.65 16.67 -2.98
N ASP A 38 1.09 17.89 -3.24
CA ASP A 38 1.07 18.58 -4.54
C ASP A 38 2.23 18.17 -5.45
N THR A 39 3.29 17.58 -4.89
CA THR A 39 4.48 17.13 -5.63
C THR A 39 4.78 15.66 -5.39
N VAL A 40 5.43 15.03 -6.37
CA VAL A 40 5.86 13.62 -6.28
C VAL A 40 6.88 13.45 -5.14
N GLU A 41 7.74 14.44 -4.92
CA GLU A 41 8.74 14.45 -3.85
C GLU A 41 8.07 14.41 -2.47
N ARG A 42 7.08 15.28 -2.23
CA ARG A 42 6.31 15.27 -0.98
C ARG A 42 5.53 13.98 -0.81
N ARG A 43 4.95 13.46 -1.88
CA ARG A 43 4.24 12.16 -1.84
C ARG A 43 5.18 11.03 -1.44
N ARG A 44 6.38 10.98 -2.01
CA ARG A 44 7.42 10.00 -1.66
C ARG A 44 7.90 10.13 -0.22
N MET A 45 8.01 11.35 0.31
CA MET A 45 8.33 11.56 1.73
C MET A 45 7.26 11.00 2.66
N ALA A 46 5.98 11.21 2.34
CA ALA A 46 4.88 10.64 3.11
C ALA A 46 4.84 9.11 3.00
N LEU A 47 5.03 8.56 1.80
CA LEU A 47 5.13 7.12 1.55
C LEU A 47 6.31 6.47 2.30
N ALA A 48 7.43 7.17 2.46
CA ALA A 48 8.58 6.69 3.22
C ALA A 48 8.26 6.48 4.72
N LYS A 49 7.30 7.22 5.27
CA LYS A 49 6.79 7.01 6.64
C LYS A 49 5.95 5.72 6.74
N LEU A 50 5.21 5.39 5.68
CA LEU A 50 4.37 4.19 5.61
C LEU A 50 5.18 2.91 5.40
N LEU A 51 6.28 3.00 4.64
CA LEU A 51 7.13 1.87 4.28
C LEU A 51 7.52 0.96 5.47
N PRO A 52 8.13 1.45 6.57
CA PRO A 52 8.55 0.58 7.68
C PRO A 52 7.35 -0.06 8.40
N LEU A 53 6.21 0.62 8.44
CA LEU A 53 5.00 0.14 9.10
C LEU A 53 4.38 -1.01 8.30
N GLN A 54 4.26 -0.82 6.98
CA GLN A 54 3.72 -1.84 6.09
C GLN A 54 4.66 -3.06 6.00
N ARG A 55 5.98 -2.82 5.95
CA ARG A 55 7.00 -3.88 5.96
C ARG A 55 6.88 -4.74 7.22
N GLY A 56 6.75 -4.13 8.40
CA GLY A 56 6.63 -4.88 9.67
C GLY A 56 5.39 -5.78 9.71
N ASP A 57 4.26 -5.32 9.17
CA ASP A 57 3.05 -6.14 9.11
C ASP A 57 3.21 -7.33 8.16
N PHE A 58 3.87 -7.13 7.01
CA PHE A 58 4.16 -8.22 6.08
C PHE A 58 5.16 -9.22 6.67
N GLU A 59 6.15 -8.76 7.43
CA GLU A 59 7.07 -9.66 8.16
C GLU A 59 6.30 -10.57 9.10
N GLY A 60 5.39 -10.02 9.91
CA GLY A 60 4.54 -10.81 10.80
C GLY A 60 3.58 -11.75 10.06
N MET A 61 3.14 -11.39 8.86
CA MET A 61 2.29 -12.22 8.01
C MET A 61 3.05 -13.39 7.40
N PHE A 62 4.24 -13.15 6.85
CA PHE A 62 5.09 -14.20 6.29
C PHE A 62 5.57 -15.16 7.38
N GLU A 63 5.95 -14.66 8.56
CA GLU A 63 6.24 -15.52 9.72
C GLU A 63 5.06 -16.42 10.09
N ALA A 64 3.85 -15.88 10.06
CA ALA A 64 2.66 -16.66 10.36
C ALA A 64 2.40 -17.74 9.31
N MET A 65 2.80 -17.52 8.05
CA MET A 65 2.52 -18.38 6.90
C MET A 65 3.76 -19.10 6.35
N ASP A 66 4.71 -19.43 7.23
CA ASP A 66 5.90 -20.21 6.88
C ASP A 66 5.58 -21.46 6.03
N GLY A 67 6.16 -21.52 4.83
CA GLY A 67 5.98 -22.59 3.84
C GLY A 67 4.71 -22.49 2.99
N TYR A 68 3.94 -21.40 3.08
CA TYR A 68 2.69 -21.21 2.35
C TYR A 68 2.65 -19.91 1.53
N ASP A 69 1.87 -19.93 0.46
CA ASP A 69 1.63 -18.77 -0.39
C ASP A 69 0.90 -17.65 0.35
N VAL A 70 1.33 -16.41 0.15
CA VAL A 70 0.68 -15.21 0.68
C VAL A 70 0.42 -14.23 -0.44
N THR A 71 -0.85 -14.12 -0.85
CA THR A 71 -1.32 -13.22 -1.90
C THR A 71 -1.73 -11.87 -1.33
N ILE A 72 -0.99 -10.83 -1.69
CA ILE A 72 -1.15 -9.46 -1.20
C ILE A 72 -1.71 -8.61 -2.33
N ARG A 73 -2.90 -8.05 -2.12
CA ARG A 73 -3.53 -7.12 -3.05
C ARG A 73 -3.02 -5.71 -2.78
N LEU A 74 -2.54 -5.05 -3.83
CA LEU A 74 -2.18 -3.63 -3.77
C LEU A 74 -3.39 -2.76 -3.42
N LEU A 75 -3.14 -1.49 -3.12
CA LEU A 75 -4.15 -0.54 -2.68
C LEU A 75 -5.33 -0.49 -3.67
N ASP A 76 -6.53 -0.76 -3.17
CA ASP A 76 -7.76 -0.85 -3.96
C ASP A 76 -8.75 0.31 -3.77
N PRO A 77 -8.98 0.88 -2.58
CA PRO A 77 -10.00 1.93 -2.42
C PRO A 77 -9.57 3.27 -3.03
N PRO A 78 -10.54 4.11 -3.44
CA PRO A 78 -10.28 5.49 -3.85
C PRO A 78 -9.75 6.33 -2.69
N LEU A 79 -9.02 7.40 -3.01
CA LEU A 79 -8.35 8.21 -2.00
C LEU A 79 -9.32 8.97 -1.07
N HIS A 80 -10.55 9.23 -1.50
CA HIS A 80 -11.54 9.90 -0.65
C HIS A 80 -11.95 9.09 0.59
N GLU A 81 -11.74 7.77 0.61
CA GLU A 81 -12.02 6.95 1.80
C GLU A 81 -11.03 7.25 2.95
N PHE A 82 -9.88 7.88 2.67
CA PHE A 82 -8.85 8.19 3.67
C PHE A 82 -8.85 9.66 4.11
N VAL A 83 -9.48 10.55 3.35
CA VAL A 83 -9.55 11.98 3.69
C VAL A 83 -10.68 12.25 4.69
N PRO A 84 -10.52 13.24 5.57
CA PRO A 84 -11.58 13.59 6.52
C PRO A 84 -12.80 14.19 5.84
N HIS A 85 -14.01 13.79 6.28
CA HIS A 85 -15.27 14.39 5.84
C HIS A 85 -15.82 15.44 6.82
N GLN A 86 -15.35 15.44 8.07
CA GLN A 86 -15.78 16.38 9.10
C GLN A 86 -14.87 17.60 9.15
N LEU A 87 -15.47 18.78 9.31
CA LEU A 87 -14.75 20.05 9.33
C LEU A 87 -13.68 20.11 10.43
N GLU A 88 -13.95 19.55 11.61
CA GLU A 88 -12.97 19.54 12.70
C GLU A 88 -11.74 18.70 12.35
N THR A 89 -11.92 17.50 11.78
CA THR A 89 -10.80 16.66 11.34
C THR A 89 -10.06 17.27 10.13
N MET A 90 -10.74 18.03 9.27
CA MET A 90 -10.08 18.83 8.23
C MET A 90 -9.21 19.94 8.83
N ARG A 91 -9.65 20.60 9.92
CA ARG A 91 -8.85 21.59 10.64
C ARG A 91 -7.63 20.97 11.31
N GLU A 92 -7.78 19.79 11.91
CA GLU A 92 -6.65 19.03 12.46
C GLU A 92 -5.62 18.74 11.38
N LEU A 93 -6.05 18.22 10.22
CA LEU A 93 -5.17 17.94 9.09
C LEU A 93 -4.48 19.21 8.57
N ALA A 94 -5.21 20.33 8.47
CA ALA A 94 -4.64 21.63 8.08
C ALA A 94 -3.54 22.08 9.04
N ASN A 95 -3.77 21.95 10.35
CA ASN A 95 -2.79 22.32 11.38
C ASN A 95 -1.54 21.40 11.35
N GLU A 96 -1.73 20.09 11.17
CA GLU A 96 -0.63 19.11 11.12
C GLU A 96 0.25 19.32 9.88
N THR A 97 -0.35 19.74 8.77
CA THR A 97 0.32 19.83 7.46
C THR A 97 0.81 21.24 7.13
N GLY A 98 0.39 22.24 7.93
CA GLY A 98 0.67 23.66 7.69
C GLY A 98 -0.05 24.23 6.47
N MET A 99 -1.06 23.52 5.93
CA MET A 99 -1.86 23.97 4.79
C MET A 99 -3.05 24.81 5.23
N ALA A 100 -3.52 25.71 4.36
CA ALA A 100 -4.73 26.46 4.66
C ALA A 100 -5.95 25.52 4.64
N LEU A 101 -6.89 25.71 5.58
CA LEU A 101 -8.10 24.89 5.69
C LEU A 101 -8.88 24.84 4.37
N ASP A 102 -8.96 25.95 3.64
CA ASP A 102 -9.68 26.00 2.37
C ASP A 102 -9.00 25.19 1.27
N GLN A 103 -7.67 25.05 1.30
CA GLN A 103 -6.95 24.14 0.39
C GLN A 103 -7.29 22.68 0.72
N ILE A 104 -7.32 22.31 2.01
CA ILE A 104 -7.71 20.96 2.44
C ILE A 104 -9.14 20.63 1.98
N LYS A 105 -10.09 21.57 2.15
CA LYS A 105 -11.47 21.40 1.68
C LYS A 105 -11.53 21.19 0.16
N GLN A 106 -10.77 21.98 -0.61
CA GLN A 106 -10.72 21.85 -2.06
C GLN A 106 -10.19 20.48 -2.48
N ILE A 107 -9.14 19.98 -1.83
CA ILE A 107 -8.60 18.63 -2.11
C ILE A 107 -9.61 17.55 -1.72
N CYS A 108 -10.25 17.63 -0.56
CA CYS A 108 -11.24 16.64 -0.15
C CYS A 108 -12.42 16.60 -1.14
N SER A 109 -12.91 17.77 -1.54
CA SER A 109 -14.01 17.89 -2.51
C SER A 109 -13.61 17.43 -3.92
N SER A 110 -12.35 17.62 -4.34
CA SER A 110 -11.91 17.17 -5.67
C SER A 110 -11.75 15.65 -5.77
N LEU A 111 -11.61 14.97 -4.63
CA LEU A 111 -11.53 13.51 -4.55
C LEU A 111 -12.91 12.85 -4.39
N GLU A 112 -13.96 13.62 -4.12
CA GLU A 112 -15.33 13.10 -4.08
C GLU A 112 -15.77 12.66 -5.47
N GLU A 113 -16.27 11.43 -5.55
CA GLU A 113 -16.71 10.83 -6.79
C GLU A 113 -18.20 10.50 -6.70
N PHE A 114 -18.93 10.71 -7.79
CA PHE A 114 -20.35 10.36 -7.85
C PHE A 114 -20.58 8.84 -7.68
N ASN A 115 -19.70 8.00 -8.25
CA ASN A 115 -19.74 6.55 -8.13
C ASN A 115 -18.37 5.97 -7.71
N PRO A 116 -18.02 5.97 -6.41
CA PRO A 116 -16.74 5.49 -5.89
C PRO A 116 -16.35 4.06 -6.32
N MET A 117 -17.34 3.18 -6.50
CA MET A 117 -17.10 1.79 -6.93
C MET A 117 -16.46 1.71 -8.33
N LEU A 118 -16.75 2.68 -9.20
CA LEU A 118 -16.27 2.72 -10.59
C LEU A 118 -15.23 3.82 -10.82
N GLY A 119 -14.77 4.49 -9.76
CA GLY A 119 -13.92 5.67 -9.81
C GLY A 119 -12.42 5.41 -9.96
N HIS A 120 -11.64 6.36 -9.46
CA HIS A 120 -10.18 6.38 -9.52
C HIS A 120 -9.57 5.57 -8.38
N ARG A 121 -9.52 4.26 -8.59
CA ARG A 121 -9.15 3.27 -7.58
C ARG A 121 -8.38 2.09 -8.19
N GLY A 122 -7.85 1.20 -7.36
CA GLY A 122 -7.10 0.02 -7.81
C GLY A 122 -5.93 0.34 -8.76
N CYS A 123 -5.76 -0.45 -9.83
CA CYS A 123 -4.65 -0.26 -10.79
C CYS A 123 -4.65 1.12 -11.46
N ARG A 124 -5.80 1.79 -11.57
CA ARG A 124 -5.91 3.14 -12.14
C ARG A 124 -5.15 4.14 -11.28
N LEU A 125 -5.30 4.00 -9.95
CA LEU A 125 -4.59 4.81 -8.97
C LEU A 125 -3.09 4.52 -8.99
N GLY A 126 -2.71 3.24 -9.01
CA GLY A 126 -1.30 2.84 -9.14
C GLY A 126 -0.66 3.27 -10.47
N ASN A 127 -1.44 3.48 -11.53
CA ASN A 127 -0.93 3.97 -12.81
C ASN A 127 -0.71 5.48 -12.83
N THR A 128 -1.55 6.26 -12.12
CA THR A 128 -1.39 7.72 -12.00
C THR A 128 -0.36 8.10 -10.95
N TYR A 129 -0.23 7.30 -9.89
CA TYR A 129 0.69 7.50 -8.78
C TYR A 129 1.56 6.25 -8.57
N PRO A 130 2.50 5.98 -9.51
CA PRO A 130 3.32 4.77 -9.50
C PRO A 130 4.13 4.59 -8.20
N GLU A 131 4.50 5.69 -7.54
CA GLU A 131 5.20 5.68 -6.26
C GLU A 131 4.44 4.94 -5.14
N ILE A 132 3.10 4.85 -5.21
CA ILE A 132 2.30 4.05 -4.28
C ILE A 132 2.61 2.56 -4.48
N THR A 133 2.53 2.09 -5.73
CA THR A 133 2.85 0.69 -6.08
C THR A 133 4.30 0.37 -5.78
N GLU A 134 5.24 1.28 -6.07
CA GLU A 134 6.66 1.12 -5.75
C GLU A 134 6.87 0.93 -4.24
N MET A 135 6.25 1.78 -3.41
CA MET A 135 6.37 1.67 -1.96
C MET A 135 5.81 0.34 -1.44
N GLN A 136 4.62 -0.06 -1.91
CA GLN A 136 4.01 -1.32 -1.49
C GLN A 136 4.82 -2.54 -1.95
N ALA A 137 5.29 -2.54 -3.21
CA ALA A 137 6.14 -3.61 -3.73
C ALA A 137 7.45 -3.69 -2.92
N ARG A 138 8.11 -2.56 -2.64
CA ARG A 138 9.31 -2.54 -1.79
C ARG A 138 9.02 -3.09 -0.40
N ALA A 139 7.93 -2.68 0.25
CA ALA A 139 7.55 -3.18 1.57
C ALA A 139 7.39 -4.70 1.59
N ILE A 140 6.70 -5.25 0.58
CA ILE A 140 6.47 -6.70 0.43
C ILE A 140 7.80 -7.44 0.23
N ILE A 141 8.63 -6.99 -0.71
CA ILE A 141 9.88 -7.67 -1.06
C ILE A 141 10.90 -7.57 0.07
N GLU A 142 11.06 -6.40 0.70
CA GLU A 142 11.95 -6.26 1.85
C GLU A 142 11.51 -7.12 3.03
N ALA A 143 10.21 -7.17 3.34
CA ALA A 143 9.68 -8.04 4.39
C ALA A 143 9.97 -9.51 4.08
N ALA A 144 9.73 -9.94 2.84
CA ALA A 144 9.97 -11.30 2.43
C ALA A 144 11.46 -11.69 2.55
N LEU A 145 12.37 -10.80 2.15
CA LEU A 145 13.82 -11.00 2.32
C LEU A 145 14.24 -11.04 3.79
N ASN A 146 13.71 -10.15 4.63
CA ASN A 146 14.01 -10.11 6.06
C ASN A 146 13.55 -11.39 6.78
N VAL A 147 12.38 -11.91 6.41
CA VAL A 147 11.83 -13.15 6.96
C VAL A 147 12.60 -14.37 6.44
N LYS A 148 12.94 -14.40 5.14
CA LYS A 148 13.78 -15.43 4.53
C LYS A 148 15.17 -15.50 5.16
N ALA A 149 15.78 -14.36 5.48
CA ALA A 149 17.08 -14.31 6.17
C ALA A 149 17.04 -14.96 7.57
N ARG A 150 15.84 -15.09 8.17
CA ARG A 150 15.62 -15.79 9.44
C ARG A 150 15.32 -17.29 9.26
N GLY A 151 15.42 -17.82 8.04
CA GLY A 151 15.24 -19.24 7.74
C GLY A 151 13.81 -19.70 7.50
N ILE A 152 12.87 -18.76 7.36
CA ILE A 152 11.46 -19.03 7.08
C ILE A 152 11.27 -19.15 5.56
N ASP A 153 10.46 -20.11 5.11
CA ASP A 153 10.15 -20.30 3.70
C ASP A 153 9.01 -19.36 3.28
N VAL A 154 9.31 -18.39 2.41
CA VAL A 154 8.41 -17.28 2.08
C VAL A 154 8.05 -17.29 0.60
N HIS A 155 6.75 -17.28 0.31
CA HIS A 155 6.19 -17.29 -1.05
C HIS A 155 5.26 -16.07 -1.27
N PRO A 156 5.81 -14.87 -1.50
CA PRO A 156 5.02 -13.67 -1.72
C PRO A 156 4.36 -13.68 -3.11
N LYS A 157 3.06 -13.38 -3.19
CA LYS A 157 2.35 -13.14 -4.45
C LYS A 157 1.76 -11.73 -4.44
N ILE A 158 2.06 -10.92 -5.44
CA ILE A 158 1.55 -9.54 -5.54
C ILE A 158 0.40 -9.51 -6.55
N MET A 159 -0.78 -9.08 -6.10
CA MET A 159 -1.99 -9.02 -6.90
C MET A 159 -2.39 -7.57 -7.20
N VAL A 160 -2.58 -7.27 -8.49
CA VAL A 160 -3.01 -5.96 -8.99
C VAL A 160 -4.55 -5.92 -9.07
N PRO A 161 -5.23 -5.01 -8.34
CA PRO A 161 -6.70 -4.91 -8.35
C PRO A 161 -7.25 -4.20 -9.59
N LEU A 162 -8.49 -4.53 -9.97
CA LEU A 162 -9.34 -3.80 -10.93
C LEU A 162 -8.77 -3.61 -12.35
N VAL A 163 -7.98 -4.57 -12.82
CA VAL A 163 -7.47 -4.59 -14.20
C VAL A 163 -8.62 -4.78 -15.19
N GLY A 164 -8.76 -3.87 -16.14
CA GLY A 164 -9.72 -3.98 -17.25
C GLY A 164 -9.04 -4.32 -18.58
N VAL A 165 -7.79 -3.91 -18.78
CA VAL A 165 -7.03 -4.16 -20.02
C VAL A 165 -5.60 -4.63 -19.76
N LYS A 166 -5.00 -5.29 -20.76
CA LYS A 166 -3.65 -5.87 -20.67
C LYS A 166 -2.58 -4.82 -20.35
N GLU A 167 -2.72 -3.62 -20.88
CA GLU A 167 -1.76 -2.53 -20.71
C GLU A 167 -1.71 -2.03 -19.25
N GLU A 168 -2.83 -2.06 -18.54
CA GLU A 168 -2.88 -1.64 -17.12
C GLU A 168 -2.08 -2.60 -16.23
N ILE A 169 -2.29 -3.92 -16.39
CA ILE A 169 -1.53 -4.91 -15.62
C ILE A 169 -0.06 -4.93 -16.03
N LYS A 170 0.25 -4.73 -17.32
CA LYS A 170 1.64 -4.64 -17.79
C LYS A 170 2.37 -3.49 -17.10
N ARG A 171 1.78 -2.29 -17.05
CA ARG A 171 2.40 -1.13 -16.38
C ARG A 171 2.65 -1.39 -14.90
N GLN A 172 1.67 -1.95 -14.19
CA GLN A 172 1.84 -2.29 -12.78
C GLN A 172 2.89 -3.39 -12.57
N ALA A 173 2.90 -4.42 -13.41
CA ALA A 173 3.90 -5.48 -13.37
C ALA A 173 5.31 -4.94 -13.63
N ASP A 174 5.48 -4.03 -14.59
CA ASP A 174 6.77 -3.39 -14.89
C ASP A 174 7.27 -2.61 -13.66
N ILE A 175 6.39 -1.85 -12.98
CA ILE A 175 6.73 -1.14 -11.73
C ILE A 175 7.18 -2.13 -10.66
N ILE A 176 6.36 -3.16 -10.39
CA ILE A 176 6.64 -4.17 -9.35
C ILE A 176 7.97 -4.88 -9.62
N ASN A 177 8.19 -5.34 -10.85
CA ASN A 177 9.40 -6.06 -11.24
C ASN A 177 10.65 -5.19 -11.16
N ASN A 178 10.57 -3.93 -11.57
CA ASN A 178 11.67 -2.98 -11.47
C ASN A 178 12.02 -2.69 -10.01
N THR A 179 11.02 -2.47 -9.15
CA THR A 179 11.23 -2.28 -7.71
C THR A 179 11.83 -3.53 -7.08
N ALA A 180 11.32 -4.73 -7.40
CA ALA A 180 11.87 -5.98 -6.89
C ALA A 180 13.34 -6.16 -7.29
N LYS A 181 13.68 -5.89 -8.56
CA LYS A 181 15.06 -5.94 -9.06
C LYS A 181 15.98 -5.00 -8.28
N GLN A 182 15.56 -3.75 -8.07
CA GLN A 182 16.34 -2.78 -7.27
C GLN A 182 16.58 -3.28 -5.84
N VAL A 183 15.53 -3.77 -5.17
CA VAL A 183 15.66 -4.30 -3.80
C VAL A 183 16.57 -5.53 -3.76
N PHE A 184 16.50 -6.42 -4.77
CA PHE A 184 17.38 -7.58 -4.86
C PHE A 184 18.85 -7.19 -5.06
N GLU A 185 19.12 -6.20 -5.89
CA GLU A 185 20.47 -5.65 -6.09
C GLU A 185 21.01 -5.00 -4.81
N GLU A 186 20.19 -4.19 -4.12
CA GLU A 186 20.55 -3.53 -2.86
C GLU A 186 20.85 -4.53 -1.72
N ARG A 187 20.12 -5.65 -1.68
CA ARG A 187 20.20 -6.65 -0.61
C ARG A 187 21.13 -7.81 -0.94
N GLY A 188 21.53 -7.98 -2.20
CA GLY A 188 22.32 -9.12 -2.66
C GLY A 188 21.60 -10.47 -2.50
N ALA A 189 20.26 -10.48 -2.50
CA ALA A 189 19.44 -11.65 -2.26
C ALA A 189 18.12 -11.58 -3.05
N THR A 190 17.52 -12.74 -3.33
CA THR A 190 16.25 -12.86 -4.06
C THR A 190 15.21 -13.63 -3.24
N VAL A 191 13.94 -13.45 -3.57
CA VAL A 191 12.80 -14.25 -3.07
C VAL A 191 12.01 -14.79 -4.27
N ALA A 192 11.35 -15.94 -4.08
CA ALA A 192 10.57 -16.64 -5.11
C ALA A 192 9.26 -15.92 -5.46
#